data_AF-A0A544W1Z1-F1
#
_entry.id   AF-A0A544W1Z1-F1
#
_cell.length_a   1.000
_cell.length_b   1.000
_cell.length_c   1.000
_cell.angle_alpha   90.00
_cell.angle_beta   90.00
_cell.angle_gamma   90.00
#
_symmetry.space_group_name_H-M   'P 1'
#
loop_
_entity.id
_entity.type
_entity.pdbx_description
1 polymer ?
#
loop_
_entity_poly.entity_id
_entity_poly.type
_entity_poly.pdbx_seq_one_letter_code
_entity_poly.pdbx_strand_id
1 'polypeptide(L)'
;GATITRIVHPGQAPPEPRYRPSKKLADFVRCRDMTCRFPGCKVPATNCDVDHTIPWPSGPTAASNLKCLCRRHHLLKTFWGGESGWRDEQLDDGTIVWTAPDGRAHTTTPGSRLLFPELSEPTATVVASKVPRAHTAGLTMPRRKTTRAQDRANRIQRERDLNVDYLRHNDGCVS
;
A
#
# COMPACT_ATOMS: atom_id res chain seq x y z
N GLY A 1 -11.63 -6.07 25.44
CA GLY A 1 -11.88 -6.83 24.20
C GLY A 1 -11.36 -6.06 23.01
N ALA A 2 -10.98 -6.72 21.92
CA ALA A 2 -10.54 -6.03 20.70
C ALA A 2 -11.73 -5.36 19.99
N THR A 3 -11.58 -4.09 19.59
CA THR A 3 -12.61 -3.36 18.86
C THR A 3 -12.70 -3.84 17.42
N ILE A 4 -13.84 -4.39 17.04
CA ILE A 4 -14.12 -4.80 15.66
C ILE A 4 -14.50 -3.56 14.84
N THR A 5 -13.76 -3.29 13.77
CA THR A 5 -14.10 -2.22 12.81
C THR A 5 -14.51 -2.85 11.49
N ARG A 6 -15.72 -2.54 11.03
CA ARG A 6 -16.21 -3.01 9.73
C ARG A 6 -15.53 -2.23 8.61
N ILE A 7 -14.97 -2.95 7.65
CA ILE A 7 -14.50 -2.36 6.39
C ILE A 7 -15.70 -2.10 5.50
N VAL A 8 -15.79 -0.90 4.96
CA VAL A 8 -16.88 -0.45 4.08
C VAL A 8 -16.28 -0.06 2.76
N HIS A 9 -16.79 -0.61 1.67
CA HIS A 9 -16.40 -0.23 0.31
C HIS A 9 -16.70 1.27 0.09
N PRO A 10 -15.75 2.06 -0.43
CA PRO A 10 -15.93 3.51 -0.55
C PRO A 10 -16.88 3.90 -1.68
N GLY A 11 -17.20 2.98 -2.61
CA GLY A 11 -18.05 3.26 -3.76
C GLY A 11 -17.55 4.48 -4.54
N GLN A 12 -18.45 5.42 -4.82
CA GLN A 12 -18.16 6.66 -5.54
C GLN A 12 -17.82 7.84 -4.60
N ALA A 13 -17.38 7.58 -3.37
CA ALA A 13 -17.02 8.64 -2.43
C ALA A 13 -15.96 9.58 -3.02
N PRO A 14 -16.08 10.91 -2.77
CA PRO A 14 -15.11 11.86 -3.30
C PRO A 14 -13.72 11.63 -2.67
N PRO A 15 -12.65 12.04 -3.36
CA PRO A 15 -11.31 11.93 -2.81
C PRO A 15 -11.11 12.72 -1.51
N GLU A 16 -10.17 12.27 -0.68
CA GLU A 16 -9.76 13.02 0.51
C GLU A 16 -8.86 14.22 0.13
N PRO A 17 -9.01 15.38 0.80
CA PRO A 17 -8.32 16.62 0.43
C PRO A 17 -6.86 16.69 0.92
N ARG A 18 -6.28 15.57 1.35
CA ARG A 18 -4.97 15.51 2.02
C ARG A 18 -4.12 14.39 1.46
N TYR A 19 -2.80 14.56 1.51
CA TYR A 19 -1.84 13.56 1.05
C TYR A 19 -1.95 12.23 1.80
N ARG A 20 -1.99 12.27 3.14
CA ARG A 20 -2.11 11.05 3.95
C ARG A 20 -3.56 10.60 3.98
N PRO A 21 -3.89 9.37 3.54
CA PRO A 21 -5.24 8.86 3.61
C PRO A 21 -5.71 8.74 5.06
N SER A 22 -7.01 8.86 5.30
CA SER A 22 -7.60 8.51 6.60
C SER A 22 -7.32 7.05 6.95
N LYS A 23 -7.43 6.73 8.23
CA LYS A 23 -7.38 5.33 8.69
C LYS A 23 -8.40 4.47 7.96
N LYS A 24 -9.64 4.94 7.78
CA LYS A 24 -10.71 4.20 7.09
C LYS A 24 -10.32 3.87 5.65
N LEU A 25 -9.84 4.84 4.88
CA LEU A 25 -9.43 4.62 3.49
C LEU A 25 -8.19 3.72 3.41
N ALA A 26 -7.20 3.94 4.29
CA ALA A 26 -6.00 3.12 4.31
C ALA A 26 -6.29 1.66 4.70
N ASP A 27 -7.20 1.43 5.66
CA ASP A 27 -7.64 0.09 6.06
C ASP A 27 -8.40 -0.59 4.91
N PHE A 28 -9.31 0.13 4.22
CA PHE A 28 -9.96 -0.38 3.02
C PHE A 28 -8.95 -0.82 1.96
N VAL A 29 -7.99 0.04 1.59
CA VAL A 29 -6.97 -0.29 0.57
C VAL A 29 -6.17 -1.52 0.97
N ARG A 30 -5.78 -1.64 2.25
CA ARG A 30 -5.05 -2.83 2.74
C ARG A 30 -5.89 -4.11 2.67
N CYS A 31 -7.17 -4.03 3.01
CA CYS A 31 -8.08 -5.18 2.93
C CYS A 31 -8.39 -5.59 1.49
N ARG A 32 -8.56 -4.63 0.57
CA ARG A 32 -8.68 -4.92 -0.86
C ARG A 32 -7.42 -5.59 -1.39
N ASP A 33 -6.27 -4.98 -1.11
CA ASP A 33 -5.01 -5.37 -1.74
C ASP A 33 -4.45 -6.69 -1.19
N MET A 34 -4.61 -6.95 0.11
CA MET A 34 -4.13 -8.11 0.90
C MET A 34 -2.60 -8.29 0.93
N THR A 35 -1.92 -8.09 -0.18
CA THR A 35 -0.47 -8.11 -0.34
C THR A 35 0.02 -6.91 -1.14
N CYS A 36 1.34 -6.72 -1.16
CA CYS A 36 1.98 -5.81 -2.09
C CYS A 36 1.51 -6.09 -3.52
N ARG A 37 1.20 -5.02 -4.24
CA ARG A 37 0.58 -5.05 -5.57
C ARG A 37 1.57 -5.08 -6.74
N PHE A 38 2.88 -5.12 -6.46
CA PHE A 38 3.89 -5.34 -7.48
C PHE A 38 3.84 -6.81 -7.97
N PRO A 39 4.05 -7.10 -9.27
CA PRO A 39 3.95 -8.45 -9.81
C PRO A 39 4.72 -9.51 -9.01
N GLY A 40 4.04 -10.57 -8.61
CA GLY A 40 4.61 -11.72 -7.88
C GLY A 40 5.00 -11.47 -6.40
N CYS A 41 4.81 -10.26 -5.87
CA CYS A 41 5.15 -9.98 -4.47
C CYS A 41 4.07 -10.47 -3.50
N LYS A 42 4.49 -11.16 -2.42
CA LYS A 42 3.58 -11.72 -1.40
C LYS A 42 3.70 -11.05 -0.03
N VAL A 43 4.38 -9.90 0.07
CA VAL A 43 4.50 -9.18 1.34
C VAL A 43 3.09 -8.74 1.79
N PRO A 44 2.67 -9.00 3.03
CA PRO A 44 1.33 -8.61 3.50
C PRO A 44 1.10 -7.10 3.42
N ALA A 45 -0.13 -6.68 3.11
CA ALA A 45 -0.52 -5.27 3.02
C ALA A 45 -0.31 -4.48 4.33
N THR A 46 -0.33 -5.17 5.48
CA THR A 46 0.01 -4.59 6.80
C THR A 46 1.46 -4.13 6.90
N ASN A 47 2.36 -4.70 6.09
CA ASN A 47 3.77 -4.32 5.97
C ASN A 47 4.04 -3.46 4.72
N CYS A 48 3.00 -2.89 4.12
CA CYS A 48 3.09 -2.04 2.94
C CYS A 48 2.82 -0.57 3.26
N ASP A 49 3.50 0.29 2.51
CA ASP A 49 3.15 1.69 2.35
C ASP A 49 1.89 1.77 1.47
N VAL A 50 1.01 2.74 1.74
CA VAL A 50 -0.13 3.07 0.88
C VAL A 50 0.34 4.17 -0.07
N ASP A 51 0.52 3.81 -1.33
CA ASP A 51 1.19 4.60 -2.36
C ASP A 51 0.21 5.07 -3.44
N HIS A 52 0.40 6.31 -3.91
CA HIS A 52 -0.40 6.88 -4.99
C HIS A 52 0.10 6.42 -6.36
N THR A 53 -0.78 6.00 -7.26
CA THR A 53 -0.46 5.73 -8.68
C THR A 53 -0.11 7.03 -9.40
N ILE A 54 -1.06 7.96 -9.44
CA ILE A 54 -0.81 9.34 -9.86
C ILE A 54 -0.38 10.13 -8.62
N PRO A 55 0.87 10.63 -8.55
CA PRO A 55 1.38 11.31 -7.37
C PRO A 55 0.52 12.50 -6.96
N TRP A 56 0.29 12.65 -5.65
CA TRP A 56 -0.30 13.87 -5.10
C TRP A 56 0.65 15.08 -5.31
N PRO A 57 0.14 16.29 -5.60
CA PRO A 57 -1.28 16.66 -5.74
C PRO A 57 -1.82 16.50 -7.18
N SER A 58 -1.04 16.02 -8.14
CA SER A 58 -1.50 15.83 -9.52
C SER A 58 -2.64 14.82 -9.61
N GLY A 59 -2.58 13.76 -8.79
CA GLY A 59 -3.67 12.81 -8.56
C GLY A 59 -4.19 12.91 -7.13
N PRO A 60 -5.49 12.65 -6.89
CA PRO A 60 -6.08 12.86 -5.58
C PRO A 60 -5.89 11.63 -4.66
N THR A 61 -6.11 11.78 -3.36
CA THR A 61 -6.10 10.65 -2.41
C THR A 61 -7.45 9.95 -2.46
N ALA A 62 -7.56 8.91 -3.30
CA ALA A 62 -8.78 8.14 -3.54
C ALA A 62 -8.48 6.64 -3.65
N ALA A 63 -9.48 5.78 -3.42
CA ALA A 63 -9.33 4.34 -3.45
C ALA A 63 -8.75 3.78 -4.76
N SER A 64 -9.21 4.29 -5.90
CA SER A 64 -8.73 3.97 -7.24
C SER A 64 -7.33 4.51 -7.54
N ASN A 65 -6.81 5.47 -6.76
CA ASN A 65 -5.46 6.01 -6.92
C ASN A 65 -4.45 5.46 -5.90
N LEU A 66 -4.90 4.66 -4.93
CA LEU A 66 -4.06 4.16 -3.84
C LEU A 66 -3.86 2.66 -3.97
N LYS A 67 -2.66 2.19 -3.61
CA LYS A 67 -2.31 0.77 -3.60
C LYS A 67 -1.27 0.45 -2.52
N CYS A 68 -1.21 -0.81 -2.10
CA CYS A 68 -0.20 -1.30 -1.19
C CYS A 68 1.08 -1.67 -1.93
N LEU A 69 2.18 -1.00 -1.59
CA LEU A 69 3.53 -1.39 -2.00
C LEU A 69 4.40 -1.63 -0.77
N CYS A 70 5.10 -2.77 -0.73
CA CYS A 70 6.12 -2.97 0.28
C CYS A 70 7.24 -1.95 0.07
N ARG A 71 7.98 -1.65 1.14
CA ARG A 71 9.01 -0.59 1.09
C ARG A 71 9.98 -0.75 -0.09
N ARG A 72 10.34 -1.99 -0.47
CA ARG A 72 11.19 -2.28 -1.64
C ARG A 72 10.56 -1.78 -2.95
N HIS A 73 9.30 -2.13 -3.20
CA HIS A 73 8.63 -1.80 -4.45
C HIS A 73 8.14 -0.36 -4.51
N HIS A 74 7.81 0.22 -3.35
CA HIS A 74 7.55 1.66 -3.27
C HIS A 74 8.80 2.44 -3.71
N LEU A 75 9.99 2.12 -3.17
CA LEU A 75 11.24 2.74 -3.60
C LEU A 75 11.56 2.48 -5.08
N LEU A 76 11.33 1.27 -5.59
CA LEU A 76 11.52 0.95 -7.00
C LEU A 76 10.64 1.85 -7.89
N LYS A 77 9.36 2.00 -7.56
CA LYS A 77 8.44 2.91 -8.29
C LYS A 77 8.89 4.36 -8.20
N THR A 78 9.33 4.80 -7.02
CA THR A 78 9.74 6.20 -6.78
C THR A 78 11.02 6.56 -7.56
N PHE A 79 12.05 5.71 -7.50
CA PHE A 79 13.39 6.06 -7.98
C PHE A 79 13.78 5.40 -9.31
N TRP A 80 13.07 4.36 -9.72
CA TRP A 80 13.26 3.68 -11.00
C TRP A 80 11.93 3.53 -11.75
N GLY A 81 11.10 4.57 -11.66
CA GLY A 81 9.87 4.73 -12.43
C GLY A 81 10.04 5.67 -13.63
N GLY A 82 9.02 5.73 -14.50
CA GLY A 82 8.96 6.65 -15.63
C GLY A 82 9.23 5.98 -16.99
N GLU A 83 9.60 6.76 -18.00
CA GLU A 83 9.76 6.27 -19.38
C GLU A 83 10.81 5.16 -19.52
N SER A 84 11.95 5.32 -18.85
CA SER A 84 13.05 4.34 -18.83
C SER A 84 12.99 3.36 -17.63
N GLY A 85 11.90 3.40 -16.87
CA GLY A 85 11.70 2.63 -15.66
C GLY A 85 10.37 1.88 -15.64
N TRP A 86 9.94 1.49 -14.44
CA TRP A 86 8.62 0.91 -14.23
C TRP A 86 7.52 1.96 -14.33
N ARG A 87 6.40 1.60 -14.93
CA ARG A 87 5.17 2.41 -14.95
C ARG A 87 4.00 1.60 -14.45
N ASP A 88 3.01 2.29 -13.93
CA ASP A 88 1.78 1.69 -13.42
C ASP A 88 0.57 2.52 -13.82
N GLU A 89 -0.46 1.81 -14.25
CA GLU A 89 -1.81 2.33 -14.46
C GLU A 89 -2.75 1.55 -13.55
N GLN A 90 -3.59 2.25 -12.79
CA GLN A 90 -4.53 1.64 -11.85
C GLN A 90 -5.96 1.95 -12.29
N LEU A 91 -6.76 0.89 -12.39
CA LEU A 91 -8.19 0.96 -12.73
C LEU A 91 -9.03 1.17 -11.47
N ASP A 92 -10.29 1.56 -11.67
CA ASP A 92 -11.22 1.87 -10.58
C ASP A 92 -11.60 0.68 -9.70
N ASP A 93 -11.47 -0.55 -10.21
CA ASP A 93 -11.63 -1.83 -9.51
C ASP A 93 -10.39 -2.26 -8.70
N GLY A 94 -9.30 -1.46 -8.75
CA GLY A 94 -8.03 -1.75 -8.07
C GLY A 94 -7.09 -2.69 -8.84
N THR A 95 -7.44 -3.08 -10.07
CA THR A 95 -6.52 -3.73 -11.01
C THR A 95 -5.40 -2.77 -11.38
N ILE A 96 -4.18 -3.29 -11.50
CA ILE A 96 -3.01 -2.51 -11.89
C ILE A 96 -2.33 -3.17 -13.07
N VAL A 97 -2.10 -2.39 -14.11
CA VAL A 97 -1.24 -2.73 -15.25
C VAL A 97 0.12 -2.13 -14.98
N TRP A 98 1.11 -2.98 -14.72
CA TRP A 98 2.50 -2.60 -14.60
C TRP A 98 3.21 -2.77 -15.93
N THR A 99 3.94 -1.75 -16.36
CA THR A 99 4.82 -1.83 -17.53
C THR A 99 6.26 -1.85 -17.05
N ALA A 100 6.98 -2.93 -17.38
CA ALA A 100 8.39 -3.08 -17.09
C ALA A 100 9.26 -2.14 -17.96
N PRO A 101 10.52 -1.89 -17.59
CA PRO A 101 11.43 -1.03 -18.38
C PRO A 101 11.64 -1.52 -19.82
N ASP A 102 11.50 -2.83 -20.06
CA ASP A 102 11.59 -3.43 -21.39
C ASP A 102 10.25 -3.43 -22.17
N GLY A 103 9.23 -2.78 -21.61
CA GLY A 103 7.91 -2.62 -22.22
C GLY A 103 6.93 -3.76 -21.95
N ARG A 104 7.32 -4.86 -21.28
CA ARG A 104 6.38 -5.95 -20.97
C ARG A 104 5.33 -5.51 -19.96
N ALA A 105 4.08 -5.85 -20.22
CA ALA A 105 2.96 -5.59 -19.32
C ALA A 105 2.73 -6.76 -18.35
N HIS A 106 2.43 -6.43 -17.10
CA HIS A 106 2.05 -7.35 -16.04
C HIS A 106 0.80 -6.85 -15.33
N THR A 107 -0.30 -7.60 -15.43
CA THR A 107 -1.54 -7.24 -14.73
C THR A 107 -1.59 -7.90 -13.36
N THR A 108 -1.99 -7.13 -12.36
CA THR A 108 -2.26 -7.63 -11.01
C THR A 108 -3.66 -7.23 -10.60
N THR A 109 -4.45 -8.14 -10.06
CA THR A 109 -5.79 -7.86 -9.48
C THR A 109 -5.73 -7.90 -7.96
N PRO A 110 -6.60 -7.17 -7.24
CA PRO A 110 -6.64 -7.21 -5.78
C PRO A 110 -6.60 -8.62 -5.21
N GLY A 111 -5.81 -8.83 -4.15
CA GLY A 111 -5.72 -10.15 -3.52
C GLY A 111 -7.06 -10.59 -2.91
N SER A 112 -7.93 -9.64 -2.57
CA SER A 112 -9.28 -9.93 -2.09
C SER A 112 -10.21 -10.44 -3.18
N ARG A 113 -9.92 -10.26 -4.48
CA ARG A 113 -10.89 -10.49 -5.58
C ARG A 113 -11.55 -11.88 -5.57
N LEU A 114 -10.83 -12.91 -5.11
CA LEU A 114 -11.36 -14.28 -5.04
C LEU A 114 -12.19 -14.55 -3.78
N LEU A 115 -11.87 -13.92 -2.66
CA LEU A 115 -12.48 -14.21 -1.34
C LEU A 115 -13.55 -13.19 -0.95
N PHE A 116 -13.36 -11.94 -1.37
CA PHE A 116 -14.17 -10.76 -1.09
C PHE A 116 -14.26 -9.90 -2.37
N PRO A 117 -14.96 -10.40 -3.41
CA PRO A 117 -15.07 -9.71 -4.69
C PRO A 117 -15.68 -8.31 -4.56
N GLU A 118 -16.56 -8.09 -3.57
CA GLU A 118 -17.17 -6.80 -3.27
C GLU A 118 -16.15 -5.71 -2.91
N LEU A 119 -14.96 -6.08 -2.42
CA LEU A 119 -13.89 -5.12 -2.15
C LEU A 119 -13.16 -4.66 -3.42
N SER A 120 -13.39 -5.35 -4.54
CA SER A 120 -12.85 -5.03 -5.87
C SER A 120 -13.91 -4.45 -6.81
N GLU A 121 -15.04 -3.97 -6.28
CA GLU A 121 -16.01 -3.23 -7.09
C GLU A 121 -15.40 -1.88 -7.56
N PRO A 122 -15.79 -1.38 -8.74
CA PRO A 122 -15.35 -0.07 -9.21
C PRO A 122 -15.64 1.06 -8.20
N THR A 123 -14.60 1.86 -7.92
CA THR A 123 -14.69 3.08 -7.12
C THR A 123 -14.70 4.32 -8.01
N ALA A 124 -14.70 5.53 -7.43
CA ALA A 124 -14.60 6.76 -8.23
C ALA A 124 -13.33 6.75 -9.09
N THR A 125 -13.48 6.79 -10.42
CA THR A 125 -12.34 6.87 -11.34
C THR A 125 -11.57 8.17 -11.10
N VAL A 126 -10.24 8.08 -11.10
CA VAL A 126 -9.38 9.25 -10.97
C VAL A 126 -8.72 9.59 -12.30
N VAL A 127 -8.63 10.87 -12.59
CA VAL A 127 -7.84 11.39 -13.71
C VAL A 127 -6.84 12.37 -13.14
N ALA A 128 -5.64 12.39 -13.71
CA ALA A 128 -4.63 13.38 -13.34
C ALA A 128 -5.14 14.78 -13.68
N SER A 129 -5.14 15.68 -12.70
CA SER A 129 -5.51 17.09 -12.90
C SER A 129 -4.44 17.89 -13.64
N LYS A 130 -3.19 17.43 -13.59
CA LYS A 130 -2.00 18.02 -14.24
C LYS A 130 -1.02 16.91 -14.59
N VAL A 131 -0.11 17.18 -15.54
CA VAL A 131 1.04 16.30 -15.80
C VAL A 131 1.84 16.14 -14.49
N PRO A 132 2.00 14.91 -13.97
CA PRO A 132 2.80 14.69 -12.78
C PRO A 132 4.25 15.08 -13.06
N ARG A 133 4.81 16.01 -12.30
CA ARG A 133 6.27 16.22 -12.31
C ARG A 133 6.91 15.00 -11.67
N ALA A 134 8.04 14.55 -12.20
CA ALA A 134 8.88 13.56 -11.53
C ALA A 134 9.29 14.12 -10.15
N HIS A 135 8.68 13.61 -9.09
CA HIS A 135 8.90 14.05 -7.70
C HIS A 135 10.29 13.66 -7.17
N THR A 136 11.10 12.97 -7.99
CA THR A 136 12.42 12.45 -7.65
C THR A 136 13.57 13.07 -8.44
N ALA A 137 13.32 14.12 -9.24
CA ALA A 137 14.40 14.84 -9.90
C ALA A 137 15.43 15.33 -8.86
N GLY A 138 16.64 14.76 -8.89
CA GLY A 138 17.73 15.05 -7.95
C GLY A 138 17.72 14.27 -6.62
N LEU A 139 16.73 13.41 -6.36
CA LEU A 139 16.73 12.54 -5.17
C LEU A 139 17.45 11.23 -5.47
N THR A 140 18.25 10.76 -4.51
CA THR A 140 18.93 9.46 -4.59
C THR A 140 18.24 8.43 -3.72
N MET A 141 18.39 7.15 -4.10
CA MET A 141 17.91 6.03 -3.30
C MET A 141 18.47 6.13 -1.87
N PRO A 142 17.62 6.18 -0.83
CA PRO A 142 18.11 6.27 0.53
C PRO A 142 18.90 5.01 0.89
N ARG A 143 20.09 5.21 1.46
CA ARG A 143 20.93 4.11 1.97
C ARG A 143 20.32 3.59 3.26
N ARG A 144 20.20 2.27 3.35
CA ARG A 144 19.69 1.61 4.56
C ARG A 144 20.72 1.77 5.70
N LYS A 145 20.25 2.19 6.87
CA LYS A 145 21.10 2.35 8.07
C LYS A 145 21.38 1.02 8.79
N THR A 146 20.48 0.05 8.67
CA THR A 146 20.53 -1.27 9.33
C THR A 146 20.59 -2.40 8.31
N THR A 147 20.97 -3.63 8.70
CA THR A 147 20.87 -4.78 7.78
C THR A 147 19.47 -5.40 7.80
N ARG A 148 19.11 -6.20 6.79
CA ARG A 148 17.83 -6.96 6.81
C ARG A 148 17.75 -7.93 7.99
N ALA A 149 18.88 -8.51 8.38
CA ALA A 149 18.97 -9.41 9.52
C ALA A 149 18.70 -8.64 10.84
N GLN A 150 19.29 -7.45 10.98
CA GLN A 150 19.02 -6.55 12.12
C GLN A 150 17.54 -6.19 12.21
N ASP A 151 16.93 -5.72 11.12
CA ASP A 151 15.51 -5.32 11.13
C ASP A 151 14.61 -6.50 11.48
N ARG A 152 14.92 -7.71 10.98
CA ARG A 152 14.19 -8.93 11.33
C ARG A 152 14.33 -9.26 12.81
N ALA A 153 15.55 -9.22 13.35
CA ALA A 153 15.83 -9.49 14.76
C ALA A 153 15.11 -8.47 15.65
N ASN A 154 15.18 -7.18 15.32
CA ASN A 154 14.53 -6.11 16.06
C ASN A 154 13.00 -6.26 16.04
N ARG A 155 12.41 -6.64 14.90
CA ARG A 155 10.97 -6.90 14.81
C ARG A 155 10.56 -8.08 15.69
N ILE A 156 11.30 -9.19 15.62
CA ILE A 156 11.04 -10.39 16.44
C ILE A 156 11.17 -10.04 17.94
N GLN A 157 12.20 -9.28 18.31
CA GLN A 157 12.40 -8.85 19.69
C GLN A 157 11.24 -7.97 20.16
N ARG A 158 10.83 -6.98 19.38
CA ARG A 158 9.67 -6.13 19.69
C ARG A 158 8.38 -6.93 19.83
N GLU A 159 8.14 -7.92 18.95
CA GLU A 159 6.98 -8.82 19.06
C GLU A 159 7.05 -9.65 20.36
N ARG A 160 8.23 -10.14 20.74
CA ARG A 160 8.43 -10.84 22.02
C ARG A 160 8.17 -9.95 23.22
N ASP A 161 8.70 -8.73 23.22
CA ASP A 161 8.54 -7.78 24.33
C ASP A 161 7.05 -7.44 24.52
N LEU A 162 6.31 -7.19 23.43
CA LEU A 162 4.86 -6.97 23.48
C LEU A 162 4.09 -8.17 24.03
N ASN A 163 4.50 -9.40 23.67
CA ASN A 163 3.87 -10.61 24.19
C ASN A 163 4.16 -10.81 25.68
N VAL A 164 5.39 -10.54 26.13
CA VAL A 164 5.76 -10.59 27.56
C VAL A 164 4.94 -9.58 28.36
N ASP A 165 4.79 -8.36 27.86
CA ASP A 165 3.97 -7.35 28.52
C ASP A 165 2.50 -7.78 28.55
N TYR A 166 1.95 -8.31 27.45
CA TYR A 166 0.58 -8.82 27.42
C TYR A 166 0.33 -9.91 28.47
N LEU A 167 1.24 -10.89 28.58
CA LEU A 167 1.16 -11.95 29.58
C LEU A 167 1.22 -11.39 31.00
N ARG A 168 2.16 -10.48 31.29
CA ARG A 168 2.27 -9.83 32.61
C ARG A 168 1.01 -9.07 33.03
N HIS A 169 0.33 -8.42 32.10
CA HIS A 169 -0.89 -7.68 32.40
C HIS A 169 -2.13 -8.58 32.56
N ASN A 170 -2.17 -9.74 31.90
CA ASN A 170 -3.32 -10.66 31.97
C ASN A 170 -3.17 -11.75 33.04
N ASP A 171 -1.95 -12.17 33.39
CA ASP A 171 -1.69 -13.16 34.44
C ASP A 171 -1.83 -12.56 35.86
N GLY A 172 -1.92 -11.23 35.98
CA GLY A 172 -2.21 -10.53 37.26
C GLY A 172 -3.70 -10.45 37.62
N CYS A 173 -4.61 -10.99 36.81
CA CYS A 173 -6.07 -10.95 37.04
C CYS A 173 -6.65 -12.29 37.50
N VAL A 174 -5.81 -13.28 37.81
CA VAL A 174 -6.21 -14.58 38.37
C VAL A 174 -5.63 -14.71 39.79
N SER A 175 -6.20 -13.96 40.72
CA SER A 175 -6.05 -14.17 42.17
C SER A 175 -7.28 -13.65 42.90
#